data_AF-A0A8H7S393-F1
#
_entry.id   AF-A0A8H7S393-F1
#
_cell.length_a   1.000
_cell.length_b   1.000
_cell.length_c   1.000
_cell.angle_alpha   90.00
_cell.angle_beta   90.00
_cell.angle_gamma   90.00
#
_symmetry.space_group_name_H-M   'P 1'
#
loop_
_entity.id
_entity.type
_entity.pdbx_description
1 polymer ?
#
loop_
_entity_poly.entity_id
_entity_poly.type
_entity_poly.pdbx_seq_one_letter_code
_entity_poly.pdbx_strand_id
1 'polypeptide(L)'
;DAMFVVDPDDRSQVEKYLNKKGLKWNDILDTNPSWILRRVKRIVPPATKLGPIVQDLFNEYGNVVCLKTGRKLFDKDAWAQADRMIKSIYNGEVSDHPEVPLYYKVGFDKKAGLPLYRCSRGTNSLEGGIHANIVRAIGASGAGAEMADCFLAEYRLRHNIKVGSLNRYQEQHKGHYDIWMMEALLHLRLKLGISGSGGAIARKSVGIYLQGLHLKPSNETFGISRFSERVANDLGICTQKNHQQEYHSNNINPSSLKISVNLYIPTGSTANPLNSRYNFLAQKQGTTYAVTPVHTKQEYQKFNKIITETMKNGPISLEKFIILAKKEWNESTSTPVDGATIFYKTAEQLKAQYERWNNKRLMDNAIKEGLCQVVQEKLQSKIEVSLFSVPILHHHHLLNPQLYHYRHQQK
;
A
#
# COMPACT_ATOMS: atom_id res chain seq x y z
N ASP A 1 -6.73 2.63 -15.87
CA ASP A 1 -5.61 3.03 -16.76
C ASP A 1 -5.84 4.41 -17.34
N ALA A 2 -4.76 5.09 -17.71
CA ALA A 2 -4.79 6.46 -18.22
C ALA A 2 -4.44 6.49 -19.72
N MET A 3 -5.10 7.38 -20.48
CA MET A 3 -4.82 7.59 -21.89
C MET A 3 -3.65 8.57 -22.05
N PHE A 4 -2.47 8.03 -22.37
CA PHE A 4 -1.26 8.82 -22.52
C PHE A 4 -1.00 9.19 -23.98
N VAL A 5 -0.63 10.45 -24.21
CA VAL A 5 -0.06 10.91 -25.47
C VAL A 5 1.43 11.18 -25.25
N VAL A 6 2.25 10.72 -26.19
CA VAL A 6 3.70 10.91 -26.16
C VAL A 6 4.03 12.34 -26.59
N ASP A 7 5.00 12.96 -25.91
CA ASP A 7 5.52 14.26 -26.29
C ASP A 7 6.10 14.21 -27.73
N PRO A 8 5.66 15.10 -28.63
CA PRO A 8 6.00 15.00 -30.05
C PRO A 8 7.50 15.25 -30.32
N ASP A 9 8.13 16.11 -29.51
CA ASP A 9 9.55 16.45 -29.70
C ASP A 9 10.45 15.30 -29.26
N ASP A 10 10.14 14.68 -28.12
CA ASP A 10 10.84 13.48 -27.66
C ASP A 10 10.65 12.32 -28.64
N ARG A 11 9.42 12.13 -29.16
CA ARG A 11 9.12 11.10 -30.17
C ARG A 11 9.97 11.30 -31.41
N SER A 12 10.02 12.52 -31.96
CA SER A 12 10.81 12.84 -33.15
C SER A 12 12.30 12.54 -32.95
N GLN A 13 12.86 12.86 -31.78
CA GLN A 13 14.27 12.57 -31.46
C GLN A 13 14.56 11.07 -31.43
N VAL A 14 13.69 10.29 -30.79
CA VAL A 14 13.82 8.84 -30.71
C VAL A 14 13.67 8.21 -32.10
N GLU A 15 12.66 8.60 -32.89
CA GLU A 15 12.46 8.11 -34.25
C GLU A 15 13.67 8.41 -35.16
N LYS A 16 14.23 9.62 -35.07
CA LYS A 16 15.48 9.98 -35.78
C LYS A 16 16.64 9.04 -35.43
N TYR A 17 16.78 8.66 -34.16
CA TYR A 17 17.81 7.71 -33.73
C TYR A 17 17.54 6.28 -34.24
N LEU A 18 16.28 5.82 -34.17
CA LEU A 18 15.89 4.48 -34.62
C LEU A 18 16.07 4.34 -36.14
N ASN A 19 15.67 5.34 -36.91
CA ASN A 19 15.82 5.35 -38.37
C ASN A 19 17.29 5.27 -38.79
N LYS A 20 18.21 5.93 -38.07
CA LYS A 20 19.66 5.80 -38.30
C LYS A 20 20.17 4.38 -38.09
N LYS A 21 19.47 3.56 -37.31
CA LYS A 21 19.80 2.15 -37.06
C LYS A 21 18.97 1.18 -37.90
N GLY A 22 18.13 1.68 -38.82
CA GLY A 22 17.23 0.86 -39.62
C GLY A 22 16.09 0.22 -38.82
N LEU A 23 15.77 0.75 -37.62
CA LEU A 23 14.71 0.25 -36.75
C LEU A 23 13.49 1.16 -36.82
N LYS A 24 12.29 0.60 -36.64
CA LYS A 24 11.04 1.37 -36.56
C LYS A 24 10.55 1.49 -35.11
N TRP A 25 9.79 2.55 -34.84
CA TRP A 25 9.22 2.81 -33.53
C TRP A 25 8.34 1.66 -33.02
N ASN A 26 7.38 1.20 -33.83
CA ASN A 26 6.43 0.17 -33.42
C ASN A 26 7.13 -1.16 -33.10
N ASP A 27 8.10 -1.57 -33.92
CA ASP A 27 8.87 -2.80 -33.69
C ASP A 27 9.56 -2.80 -32.32
N ILE A 28 10.12 -1.65 -31.91
CA ILE A 28 10.76 -1.50 -30.60
C ILE A 28 9.73 -1.34 -29.48
N LEU A 29 8.56 -0.74 -29.75
CA LEU A 29 7.49 -0.66 -28.76
C LEU A 29 6.94 -2.06 -28.42
N ASP A 30 6.87 -2.94 -29.41
CA ASP A 30 6.38 -4.31 -29.23
C ASP A 30 7.43 -5.21 -28.56
N THR A 31 8.70 -5.07 -28.94
CA THR A 31 9.79 -5.93 -28.42
C THR A 31 10.41 -5.41 -27.12
N ASN A 32 10.55 -4.10 -26.96
CA ASN A 32 11.17 -3.46 -25.80
C ASN A 32 10.54 -2.09 -25.47
N PRO A 33 9.27 -2.07 -25.02
CA PRO A 33 8.56 -0.84 -24.71
C PRO A 33 9.28 0.00 -23.65
N SER A 34 9.95 -0.67 -22.69
CA SER A 34 10.68 0.01 -21.62
C SER A 34 11.79 0.93 -22.13
N TRP A 35 12.39 0.60 -23.29
CA TRP A 35 13.44 1.42 -23.88
C TRP A 35 12.87 2.73 -24.42
N ILE A 36 11.75 2.68 -25.15
CA ILE A 36 11.09 3.88 -25.65
C ILE A 36 10.53 4.71 -24.49
N LEU A 37 9.75 4.08 -23.61
CA LEU A 37 9.00 4.77 -22.55
C LEU A 37 9.87 5.47 -21.50
N ARG A 38 11.16 5.13 -21.43
CA ARG A 38 12.16 5.84 -20.61
C ARG A 38 12.75 7.09 -21.28
N ARG A 39 12.58 7.25 -22.59
CA ARG A 39 13.16 8.33 -23.41
C ARG A 39 12.14 9.35 -23.88
N VAL A 40 10.87 9.15 -23.56
CA VAL A 40 9.80 10.06 -23.94
C VAL A 40 8.91 10.43 -22.75
N LYS A 41 8.56 11.71 -22.66
CA LYS A 41 7.51 12.19 -21.76
C LYS A 41 6.15 11.73 -22.28
N ARG A 42 5.23 11.48 -21.35
CA ARG A 42 3.85 11.08 -21.65
C ARG A 42 2.89 11.93 -20.86
N ILE A 43 1.91 12.54 -21.52
CA ILE A 43 0.99 13.49 -20.91
C ILE A 43 -0.43 12.96 -21.09
N VAL A 44 -1.25 13.06 -20.06
CA VAL A 44 -2.70 12.91 -20.19
C VAL A 44 -3.23 14.18 -20.83
N PRO A 45 -3.84 14.11 -22.02
CA PRO A 45 -4.26 15.29 -22.77
C PRO A 45 -5.20 16.20 -21.97
N PRO A 46 -5.27 17.50 -22.31
CA PRO A 46 -6.25 18.41 -21.72
C PRO A 46 -7.68 17.96 -22.02
N ALA A 47 -8.63 18.41 -21.19
CA ALA A 47 -10.04 18.09 -21.29
C ALA A 47 -10.63 18.26 -22.70
N THR A 48 -10.22 19.32 -23.41
CA THR A 48 -10.67 19.64 -24.78
C THR A 48 -10.31 18.57 -25.81
N LYS A 49 -9.25 17.79 -25.57
CA LYS A 49 -8.83 16.68 -26.42
C LYS A 49 -9.29 15.34 -25.87
N LEU A 50 -9.20 15.14 -24.56
CA LEU A 50 -9.53 13.87 -23.93
C LEU A 50 -11.04 13.58 -23.93
N GLY A 51 -11.87 14.60 -23.65
CA GLY A 51 -13.33 14.45 -23.54
C GLY A 51 -13.97 13.87 -24.80
N PRO A 52 -13.76 14.44 -25.99
CA PRO A 52 -14.31 13.92 -27.23
C PRO A 52 -13.88 12.48 -27.51
N ILE A 53 -12.59 12.17 -27.33
CA ILE A 53 -12.05 10.82 -27.58
C ILE A 53 -12.74 9.77 -26.70
N VAL A 54 -12.90 10.06 -25.41
CA VAL A 54 -13.54 9.12 -24.46
C VAL A 54 -15.04 9.02 -24.73
N GLN A 55 -15.68 10.11 -25.13
CA GLN A 55 -17.10 10.11 -25.48
C GLN A 55 -17.36 9.29 -26.74
N ASP A 56 -16.54 9.43 -27.78
CA ASP A 56 -16.62 8.63 -29.00
C ASP A 56 -16.41 7.14 -28.69
N LEU A 57 -15.44 6.80 -27.84
CA LEU A 57 -15.22 5.43 -27.38
C LEU A 57 -16.47 4.85 -26.69
N PHE A 58 -17.12 5.61 -25.81
CA PHE A 58 -18.34 5.16 -25.15
C PHE A 58 -19.52 5.01 -26.11
N ASN A 59 -19.66 5.92 -27.08
CA ASN A 59 -20.71 5.85 -28.07
C ASN A 59 -20.54 4.64 -29.00
N GLU A 60 -19.31 4.38 -29.44
CA GLU A 60 -18.96 3.28 -30.34
C GLU A 60 -19.14 1.92 -29.66
N TYR A 61 -18.59 1.76 -28.45
CA TYR A 61 -18.55 0.46 -27.78
C TYR A 61 -19.68 0.21 -26.77
N GLY A 62 -20.31 1.26 -26.24
CA GLY A 62 -21.29 1.11 -25.14
C GLY A 62 -22.50 0.26 -25.52
N ASN A 63 -22.93 0.33 -26.78
CA ASN A 63 -24.06 -0.46 -27.29
C ASN A 63 -23.66 -1.84 -27.85
N VAL A 64 -22.37 -2.19 -27.86
CA VAL A 64 -21.91 -3.49 -28.35
C VAL A 64 -22.54 -4.61 -27.52
N VAL A 65 -23.12 -5.60 -28.20
CA VAL A 65 -23.78 -6.73 -27.55
C VAL A 65 -22.79 -7.89 -27.43
N CYS A 66 -22.66 -8.43 -26.24
CA CYS A 66 -21.87 -9.64 -26.00
C CYS A 66 -22.53 -10.84 -26.68
N LEU A 67 -21.87 -11.42 -27.68
CA LEU A 67 -22.36 -12.59 -28.43
C LEU A 67 -22.71 -13.79 -27.54
N LYS A 68 -22.01 -13.98 -26.43
CA LYS A 68 -22.26 -15.11 -25.50
C LYS A 68 -23.45 -14.91 -24.57
N THR A 69 -23.72 -13.66 -24.17
CA THR A 69 -24.69 -13.38 -23.10
C THR A 69 -25.90 -12.57 -23.57
N GLY A 70 -25.88 -12.04 -24.80
CA GLY A 70 -26.92 -11.16 -25.34
C GLY A 70 -27.04 -9.80 -24.64
N ARG A 71 -26.17 -9.51 -23.66
CA ARG A 71 -26.19 -8.26 -22.90
C ARG A 71 -25.36 -7.19 -23.60
N LYS A 72 -25.82 -5.94 -23.52
CA LYS A 72 -25.02 -4.77 -23.91
C LYS A 72 -23.80 -4.64 -23.01
N LEU A 73 -22.71 -4.10 -23.56
CA LEU A 73 -21.50 -3.80 -22.83
C LEU A 73 -21.79 -2.81 -21.69
N PHE A 74 -22.58 -1.76 -21.98
CA PHE A 74 -23.02 -0.79 -20.96
C PHE A 74 -24.49 -1.04 -20.61
N ASP A 75 -24.74 -1.30 -19.32
CA ASP A 75 -26.06 -1.23 -18.73
C ASP A 75 -26.36 0.20 -18.22
N LYS A 76 -27.53 0.38 -17.59
CA LYS A 76 -27.95 1.69 -17.07
C LYS A 76 -26.96 2.28 -16.07
N ASP A 77 -26.35 1.44 -15.23
CA ASP A 77 -25.42 1.87 -14.20
C ASP A 77 -24.04 2.20 -14.80
N ALA A 78 -23.62 1.46 -15.82
CA ALA A 78 -22.42 1.73 -16.59
C ALA A 78 -22.52 3.06 -17.36
N TRP A 79 -23.67 3.35 -17.99
CA TRP A 79 -23.91 4.66 -18.63
C TRP A 79 -23.87 5.80 -17.60
N ALA A 80 -24.48 5.63 -16.43
CA ALA A 80 -24.40 6.64 -15.37
C ALA A 80 -22.96 6.85 -14.86
N GLN A 81 -22.13 5.81 -14.85
CA GLN A 81 -20.69 5.93 -14.54
C GLN A 81 -19.91 6.62 -15.65
N ALA A 82 -20.20 6.29 -16.91
CA ALA A 82 -19.61 6.92 -18.08
C ALA A 82 -19.87 8.43 -18.09
N ASP A 83 -21.11 8.85 -17.84
CA ASP A 83 -21.49 10.27 -17.77
C ASP A 83 -20.73 11.01 -16.65
N ARG A 84 -20.60 10.38 -15.47
CA ARG A 84 -19.80 10.93 -14.37
C ARG A 84 -18.32 11.07 -14.75
N MET A 85 -17.77 10.10 -15.47
CA MET A 85 -16.38 10.14 -15.94
C MET A 85 -16.18 11.27 -16.96
N ILE A 86 -17.08 11.42 -17.94
CA ILE A 86 -17.03 12.51 -18.92
C ILE A 86 -17.09 13.87 -18.22
N LYS A 87 -17.97 14.03 -17.23
CA LYS A 87 -18.04 15.24 -16.41
C LYS A 87 -16.72 15.53 -15.69
N SER A 88 -16.12 14.53 -15.07
CA SER A 88 -14.81 14.65 -14.40
C SER A 88 -13.68 15.04 -15.37
N ILE A 89 -13.69 14.50 -16.59
CA ILE A 89 -12.74 14.89 -17.64
C ILE A 89 -12.91 16.35 -18.03
N TYR A 90 -14.13 16.82 -18.30
CA TYR A 90 -14.37 18.21 -18.68
C TYR A 90 -14.09 19.21 -17.56
N ASN A 91 -14.19 18.79 -16.29
CA ASN A 91 -13.73 19.56 -15.14
C ASN A 91 -12.18 19.64 -15.04
N GLY A 92 -11.44 18.90 -15.86
CA GLY A 92 -9.98 18.86 -15.84
C GLY A 92 -9.38 18.02 -14.70
N GLU A 93 -10.21 17.24 -13.98
CA GLU A 93 -9.79 16.45 -12.82
C GLU A 93 -8.89 15.26 -13.20
N VAL A 94 -8.95 14.83 -14.45
CA VAL A 94 -8.25 13.65 -14.98
C VAL A 94 -7.00 14.03 -15.78
N SER A 95 -6.98 15.23 -16.37
CA SER A 95 -5.88 15.72 -17.21
C SER A 95 -4.67 16.13 -16.36
N ASP A 96 -3.48 16.06 -16.94
CA ASP A 96 -2.31 16.62 -16.27
C ASP A 96 -2.37 18.15 -16.25
N HIS A 97 -2.06 18.76 -15.11
CA HIS A 97 -1.96 20.21 -15.01
C HIS A 97 -0.68 20.71 -15.72
N PRO A 98 -0.77 21.71 -16.62
CA PRO A 98 0.40 22.19 -17.39
C PRO A 98 1.56 22.68 -16.52
N GLU A 99 1.27 23.25 -15.36
CA GLU A 99 2.27 23.82 -14.44
C GLU A 99 2.90 22.77 -13.50
N VAL A 100 2.40 21.53 -13.48
CA VAL A 100 2.90 20.47 -12.60
C VAL A 100 3.76 19.49 -13.41
N PRO A 101 5.09 19.59 -13.37
CA PRO A 101 5.95 18.68 -14.11
C PRO A 101 5.91 17.28 -13.48
N LEU A 102 5.41 16.31 -14.25
CA LEU A 102 5.37 14.90 -13.84
C LEU A 102 6.54 14.09 -14.37
N TYR A 103 7.38 14.65 -15.23
CA TYR A 103 8.60 14.02 -15.73
C TYR A 103 9.83 14.87 -15.40
N TYR A 104 10.86 14.18 -14.94
CA TYR A 104 12.14 14.76 -14.58
C TYR A 104 13.24 14.08 -15.38
N LYS A 105 14.12 14.86 -15.99
CA LYS A 105 15.28 14.35 -16.71
C LYS A 105 16.31 13.83 -15.70
N VAL A 106 16.62 12.54 -15.77
CA VAL A 106 17.60 11.88 -14.89
C VAL A 106 19.00 11.88 -15.50
N GLY A 107 19.09 11.99 -16.83
CA GLY A 107 20.37 12.05 -17.53
C GLY A 107 20.21 11.78 -19.00
N PHE A 108 21.25 11.24 -19.61
CA PHE A 108 21.28 10.84 -21.01
C PHE A 108 21.70 9.38 -21.14
N ASP A 109 21.15 8.70 -22.15
CA ASP A 109 21.65 7.41 -22.59
C ASP A 109 23.03 7.61 -23.24
N LYS A 110 24.07 7.03 -22.64
CA LYS A 110 25.44 7.11 -23.15
C LYS A 110 25.59 6.56 -24.58
N LYS A 111 24.77 5.59 -24.98
CA LYS A 111 24.85 4.97 -26.32
C LYS A 111 24.05 5.74 -27.36
N ALA A 112 22.87 6.24 -26.98
CA ALA A 112 21.95 6.88 -27.91
C ALA A 112 22.04 8.42 -27.92
N GLY A 113 22.63 9.03 -26.90
CA GLY A 113 22.64 10.48 -26.70
C GLY A 113 21.25 11.07 -26.37
N LEU A 114 20.25 10.22 -26.09
CA LEU A 114 18.87 10.63 -25.85
C LEU A 114 18.60 10.92 -24.37
N PRO A 115 17.71 11.87 -24.04
CA PRO A 115 17.32 12.13 -22.66
C PRO A 115 16.67 10.90 -22.02
N LEU A 116 16.93 10.68 -20.74
CA LEU A 116 16.26 9.69 -19.91
C LEU A 116 15.37 10.40 -18.90
N TYR A 117 14.10 10.03 -18.88
CA TYR A 117 13.12 10.62 -17.98
C TYR A 117 12.67 9.64 -16.90
N ARG A 118 12.33 10.20 -15.75
CA ARG A 118 11.62 9.52 -14.66
C ARG A 118 10.30 10.21 -14.44
N CYS A 119 9.24 9.41 -14.38
CA CYS A 119 7.90 9.87 -14.05
C CYS A 119 7.72 9.92 -12.53
N SER A 120 7.11 10.97 -12.00
CA SER A 120 6.67 11.06 -10.59
C SER A 120 5.25 10.55 -10.38
N ARG A 121 4.52 10.18 -11.44
CA ARG A 121 3.19 9.57 -11.27
C ARG A 121 3.31 8.27 -10.49
N GLY A 122 2.44 8.12 -9.49
CA GLY A 122 2.27 6.84 -8.82
C GLY A 122 1.83 5.77 -9.82
N THR A 123 2.35 4.56 -9.69
CA THR A 123 1.78 3.40 -10.39
C THR A 123 0.45 3.05 -9.72
N ASN A 124 -0.65 3.08 -10.46
CA ASN A 124 -1.86 2.37 -10.06
C ASN A 124 -2.10 1.18 -11.00
N SER A 125 -2.50 0.08 -10.38
CA SER A 125 -3.34 -1.01 -10.92
C SER A 125 -3.55 -1.94 -9.72
N LEU A 126 -4.35 -1.48 -8.76
CA LEU A 126 -4.74 -2.16 -7.52
C LEU A 126 -3.69 -2.58 -6.47
N GLU A 127 -2.47 -3.06 -6.76
CA GLU A 127 -1.51 -3.39 -5.68
C GLU A 127 -0.06 -3.70 -6.09
N GLY A 128 0.30 -3.72 -7.37
CA GLY A 128 1.54 -4.35 -7.87
C GLY A 128 2.89 -3.74 -7.48
N GLY A 129 2.91 -2.66 -6.70
CA GLY A 129 4.14 -2.02 -6.21
C GLY A 129 4.52 -2.49 -4.80
N ILE A 130 4.60 -1.53 -3.89
CA ILE A 130 4.99 -1.74 -2.50
C ILE A 130 3.92 -2.54 -1.74
N HIS A 131 2.64 -2.29 -2.00
CA HIS A 131 1.53 -2.90 -1.28
C HIS A 131 1.46 -4.43 -1.45
N ALA A 132 1.47 -4.96 -2.69
CA ALA A 132 1.46 -6.42 -2.91
C ALA A 132 2.67 -7.12 -2.28
N ASN A 133 3.85 -6.47 -2.31
CA ASN A 133 5.05 -7.03 -1.70
C ASN A 133 4.93 -7.05 -0.17
N ILE A 134 4.37 -6.00 0.44
CA ILE A 134 4.08 -5.95 1.88
C ILE A 134 3.03 -7.01 2.25
N VAL A 135 1.91 -7.07 1.53
CA VAL A 135 0.82 -8.02 1.79
C VAL A 135 1.32 -9.46 1.69
N ARG A 136 2.13 -9.78 0.67
CA ARG A 136 2.72 -11.11 0.51
C ARG A 136 3.70 -11.44 1.63
N ALA A 137 4.58 -10.51 2.00
CA ALA A 137 5.57 -10.72 3.05
C ALA A 137 4.91 -10.88 4.44
N ILE A 138 3.99 -10.00 4.79
CA ILE A 138 3.28 -10.03 6.08
C ILE A 138 2.34 -11.25 6.12
N GLY A 139 1.54 -11.46 5.06
CA GLY A 139 0.54 -12.53 5.00
C GLY A 139 1.15 -13.93 5.12
N ALA A 140 2.29 -14.19 4.46
CA ALA A 140 2.97 -15.48 4.56
C ALA A 140 3.60 -15.74 5.95
N SER A 141 3.94 -14.68 6.68
CA SER A 141 4.63 -14.79 7.97
C SER A 141 3.69 -14.94 9.18
N GLY A 142 2.38 -14.77 9.00
CA GLY A 142 1.44 -14.73 10.12
C GLY A 142 1.75 -13.60 11.12
N ALA A 143 2.42 -12.53 10.67
CA ALA A 143 2.91 -11.47 11.52
C ALA A 143 1.77 -10.76 12.28
N GLY A 144 1.92 -10.69 13.61
CA GLY A 144 1.10 -9.82 14.45
C GLY A 144 1.41 -8.34 14.23
N ALA A 145 0.64 -7.45 14.86
CA ALA A 145 0.77 -6.00 14.69
C ALA A 145 2.19 -5.48 14.99
N GLU A 146 2.86 -6.05 15.99
CA GLU A 146 4.24 -5.70 16.36
C GLU A 146 5.24 -6.06 15.25
N MET A 147 5.22 -7.31 14.79
CA MET A 147 6.10 -7.77 13.73
C MET A 147 5.84 -7.03 12.40
N ALA A 148 4.57 -6.70 12.13
CA ALA A 148 4.21 -5.87 10.98
C ALA A 148 4.77 -4.45 11.08
N ASP A 149 4.65 -3.78 12.24
CA ASP A 149 5.22 -2.44 12.46
C ASP A 149 6.74 -2.43 12.27
N CYS A 150 7.41 -3.44 12.84
CA CYS A 150 8.83 -3.68 12.68
C CYS A 150 9.26 -3.89 11.21
N PHE A 151 8.56 -4.75 10.48
CA PHE A 151 8.83 -4.99 9.05
C PHE A 151 8.66 -3.72 8.22
N LEU A 152 7.58 -2.96 8.48
CA LEU A 152 7.33 -1.69 7.81
C LEU A 152 8.38 -0.64 8.14
N ALA A 153 8.83 -0.57 9.40
CA ALA A 153 9.91 0.33 9.80
C ALA A 153 11.22 0.02 9.06
N GLU A 154 11.60 -1.25 9.00
CA GLU A 154 12.80 -1.68 8.28
C GLU A 154 12.68 -1.41 6.77
N TYR A 155 11.52 -1.70 6.18
CA TYR A 155 11.26 -1.40 4.78
C TYR A 155 11.39 0.10 4.50
N ARG A 156 10.73 0.96 5.30
CA ARG A 156 10.79 2.42 5.19
C ARG A 156 12.23 2.92 5.27
N LEU A 157 12.99 2.45 6.25
CA LEU A 157 14.40 2.82 6.44
C LEU A 157 15.23 2.49 5.19
N ARG A 158 15.20 1.23 4.74
CA ARG A 158 15.98 0.79 3.57
C ARG A 158 15.55 1.49 2.30
N HIS A 159 14.24 1.65 2.09
CA HIS A 159 13.68 2.34 0.94
C HIS A 159 14.15 3.80 0.91
N ASN A 160 14.02 4.53 2.03
CA ASN A 160 14.42 5.93 2.14
C ASN A 160 15.93 6.11 1.94
N ILE A 161 16.78 5.21 2.46
CA ILE A 161 18.22 5.23 2.22
C ILE A 161 18.52 5.03 0.73
N LYS A 162 17.93 4.01 0.09
CA LYS A 162 18.16 3.71 -1.34
C LYS A 162 17.71 4.85 -2.24
N VAL A 163 16.45 5.26 -2.09
CA VAL A 163 15.83 6.30 -2.91
C VAL A 163 16.47 7.66 -2.62
N GLY A 164 16.74 7.96 -1.34
CA GLY A 164 17.45 9.18 -0.93
C GLY A 164 18.85 9.26 -1.52
N SER A 165 19.60 8.15 -1.53
CA SER A 165 20.96 8.13 -2.09
C SER A 165 20.94 8.37 -3.58
N LEU A 166 20.05 7.66 -4.28
CA LEU A 166 19.93 7.77 -5.72
C LEU A 166 19.44 9.16 -6.14
N ASN A 167 18.46 9.74 -5.43
CA ASN A 167 17.86 11.00 -5.84
C ASN A 167 18.72 12.22 -5.46
N ARG A 168 19.35 12.21 -4.28
CA ARG A 168 20.17 13.34 -3.83
C ARG A 168 21.58 13.33 -4.41
N TYR A 169 22.17 12.14 -4.56
CA TYR A 169 23.58 12.00 -4.92
C TYR A 169 23.80 11.33 -6.28
N GLN A 170 22.74 10.89 -6.97
CA GLN A 170 22.84 10.12 -8.23
C GLN A 170 23.69 8.85 -8.11
N GLU A 171 23.87 8.34 -6.89
CA GLU A 171 24.63 7.14 -6.58
C GLU A 171 23.76 6.13 -5.84
N GLN A 172 23.97 4.85 -6.15
CA GLN A 172 23.36 3.77 -5.38
C GLN A 172 24.02 3.69 -4.01
N HIS A 173 23.21 3.46 -2.97
CA HIS A 173 23.71 3.24 -1.62
C HIS A 173 24.59 1.98 -1.57
N LYS A 174 25.82 2.11 -1.05
CA LYS A 174 26.81 1.03 -0.91
C LYS A 174 27.16 0.69 0.55
N GLY A 175 26.49 1.32 1.51
CA GLY A 175 26.72 1.13 2.95
C GLY A 175 25.83 0.05 3.56
N HIS A 176 25.94 -0.08 4.88
CA HIS A 176 25.04 -0.91 5.69
C HIS A 176 23.77 -0.11 6.05
N TYR A 177 22.62 -0.79 6.17
CA TYR A 177 21.33 -0.14 6.48
C TYR A 177 21.11 0.14 7.97
N ASP A 178 21.87 -0.53 8.83
CA ASP A 178 21.96 -0.22 10.25
C ASP A 178 22.70 1.11 10.45
N ILE A 179 21.92 2.17 10.66
CA ILE A 179 22.44 3.52 10.91
C ILE A 179 23.24 3.56 12.20
N TRP A 180 22.79 2.88 13.27
CA TRP A 180 23.43 2.99 14.58
C TRP A 180 24.79 2.28 14.63
N MET A 181 24.92 1.13 13.94
CA MET A 181 26.22 0.49 13.76
C MET A 181 27.17 1.39 12.96
N MET A 182 26.68 2.02 11.88
CA MET A 182 27.49 2.95 11.11
C MET A 182 27.94 4.15 11.96
N GLU A 183 27.07 4.71 12.80
CA GLU A 183 27.41 5.79 13.74
C GLU A 183 28.40 5.36 14.82
N ALA A 184 28.22 4.17 15.41
CA ALA A 184 29.14 3.63 16.40
C ALA A 184 30.56 3.45 15.82
N LEU A 185 30.65 2.92 14.59
CA LEU A 185 31.92 2.78 13.87
C LEU A 185 32.56 4.14 13.58
N LEU A 186 31.78 5.14 13.17
CA LEU A 186 32.29 6.50 12.95
C LEU A 186 32.81 7.12 14.25
N HIS A 187 32.07 6.99 15.35
CA HIS A 187 32.48 7.47 16.67
C HIS A 187 33.80 6.85 17.14
N LEU A 188 33.95 5.54 16.98
CA LEU A 188 35.20 4.84 17.31
C LEU A 188 36.37 5.33 16.45
N ARG A 189 36.17 5.53 15.15
CA ARG A 189 37.23 6.06 14.26
C ARG A 189 37.68 7.47 14.67
N LEU A 190 36.73 8.34 15.03
CA LEU A 190 37.03 9.69 15.54
C LEU A 190 37.81 9.63 16.85
N LYS A 191 37.40 8.79 17.81
CA LYS A 191 38.12 8.58 19.07
C LYS A 191 39.56 8.10 18.88
N LEU A 192 39.80 7.26 17.88
CA LEU A 192 41.12 6.75 17.55
C LEU A 192 42.00 7.76 16.78
N GLY A 193 41.53 9.01 16.58
CA GLY A 193 42.28 10.02 15.84
C GLY A 193 42.43 9.71 14.36
N ILE A 194 41.61 8.81 13.81
CA ILE A 194 41.57 8.50 12.37
C ILE A 194 40.81 9.64 11.70
N SER A 195 41.49 10.78 11.54
CA SER A 195 40.99 11.95 10.84
C SER A 195 40.76 11.62 9.36
N GLY A 196 39.65 12.12 8.82
CA GLY A 196 39.08 11.61 7.60
C GLY A 196 40.00 11.74 6.39
N SER A 197 40.50 10.61 5.89
CA SER A 197 40.59 10.39 4.45
C SER A 197 39.17 10.31 3.89
N GLY A 198 38.47 11.45 3.93
CA GLY A 198 37.09 11.68 3.54
C GLY A 198 36.86 11.55 2.05
N GLY A 199 37.26 10.44 1.43
CA GLY A 199 37.13 10.18 0.00
C GLY A 199 35.97 9.27 -0.38
N ALA A 200 35.74 8.18 0.36
CA ALA A 200 34.90 7.09 -0.14
C ALA A 200 33.68 6.73 0.74
N ILE A 201 33.83 6.72 2.07
CA ILE A 201 32.76 6.27 2.98
C ILE A 201 31.81 7.44 3.32
N ALA A 202 32.34 8.63 3.60
CA ALA A 202 31.51 9.79 3.96
C ALA A 202 30.74 10.41 2.77
N ARG A 203 31.29 10.34 1.54
CA ARG A 203 30.68 11.00 0.38
C ARG A 203 29.54 10.23 -0.28
N LYS A 204 29.37 8.93 0.02
CA LYS A 204 28.56 8.01 -0.80
C LYS A 204 27.39 7.35 -0.08
N SER A 205 27.18 7.68 1.19
CA SER A 205 26.07 7.17 1.99
C SER A 205 25.31 8.31 2.65
N VAL A 206 24.02 8.40 2.31
CA VAL A 206 23.06 9.26 3.01
C VAL A 206 23.14 8.95 4.51
N GLY A 207 23.43 9.97 5.32
CA GLY A 207 23.33 9.89 6.78
C GLY A 207 24.63 10.15 7.56
N ILE A 208 25.82 10.10 6.93
CA ILE A 208 27.10 10.02 7.66
C ILE A 208 27.67 11.37 8.17
N TYR A 209 27.10 12.51 7.78
CA TYR A 209 27.63 13.82 8.23
C TYR A 209 27.02 14.31 9.55
N LEU A 210 25.97 13.67 10.05
CA LEU A 210 25.30 14.06 11.27
C LEU A 210 25.56 12.98 12.32
N GLN A 211 26.21 13.33 13.43
CA GLN A 211 26.33 12.43 14.57
C GLN A 211 24.93 12.18 15.14
N GLY A 212 24.28 11.10 14.69
CA GLY A 212 22.90 10.77 15.06
C GLY A 212 22.72 10.62 16.59
N LEU A 213 23.78 10.26 17.30
CA LEU A 213 23.84 10.19 18.76
C LEU A 213 23.67 11.54 19.46
N HIS A 214 23.89 12.65 18.76
CA HIS A 214 23.75 14.02 19.30
C HIS A 214 22.43 14.67 18.90
N LEU A 215 21.61 14.00 18.08
CA LEU A 215 20.27 14.50 17.78
C LEU A 215 19.36 14.28 18.97
N LYS A 216 18.55 15.30 19.27
CA LYS A 216 17.45 15.15 20.21
C LYS A 216 16.45 14.14 19.63
N PRO A 217 16.00 13.14 20.42
CA PRO A 217 14.92 12.25 20.00
C PRO A 217 13.70 13.05 19.55
N SER A 218 13.13 12.67 18.39
CA SER A 218 11.88 13.26 17.94
C SER A 218 10.71 12.70 18.74
N ASN A 219 9.73 13.55 19.04
CA ASN A 219 8.45 13.13 19.61
C ASN A 219 7.48 12.61 18.53
N GLU A 220 7.87 12.67 17.25
CA GLU A 220 7.06 12.15 16.16
C GLU A 220 6.95 10.63 16.23
N THR A 221 5.71 10.14 16.19
CA THR A 221 5.41 8.72 16.10
C THR A 221 4.91 8.39 14.70
N PHE A 222 5.50 7.37 14.07
CA PHE A 222 5.06 6.87 12.77
C PHE A 222 4.40 5.49 12.94
N GLY A 223 3.37 5.21 12.14
CA GLY A 223 2.65 3.93 12.18
C GLY A 223 1.34 4.01 12.96
N ILE A 224 1.14 3.07 13.88
CA ILE A 224 -0.09 3.00 14.69
C ILE A 224 -0.19 4.25 15.56
N SER A 225 -1.18 5.08 15.27
CA SER A 225 -1.39 6.36 15.93
C SER A 225 -2.18 6.19 17.22
N ARG A 226 -1.86 7.02 18.21
CA ARG A 226 -2.65 7.11 19.44
C ARG A 226 -4.03 7.70 19.15
N PHE A 227 -5.03 7.23 19.87
CA PHE A 227 -6.34 7.88 19.87
C PHE A 227 -6.22 9.25 20.54
N SER A 228 -6.84 10.27 19.94
CA SER A 228 -7.00 11.55 20.64
C SER A 228 -7.95 11.37 21.82
N GLU A 229 -7.72 12.11 22.90
CA GLU A 229 -8.57 12.04 24.10
C GLU A 229 -10.03 12.32 23.77
N ARG A 230 -10.28 13.27 22.88
CA ARG A 230 -11.63 13.59 22.39
C ARG A 230 -12.30 12.38 21.74
N VAL A 231 -11.64 11.75 20.76
CA VAL A 231 -12.21 10.60 20.05
C VAL A 231 -12.40 9.41 20.99
N ALA A 232 -11.46 9.19 21.92
CA ALA A 232 -11.57 8.14 22.90
C ALA A 232 -12.80 8.35 23.82
N ASN A 233 -13.00 9.57 24.33
CA ASN A 233 -14.15 9.92 25.17
C ASN A 233 -15.49 9.87 24.41
N ASP A 234 -15.50 10.30 23.15
CA ASP A 234 -16.68 10.26 22.28
C ASP A 234 -17.11 8.82 21.97
N LEU A 235 -16.19 7.86 22.05
CA LEU A 235 -16.44 6.44 21.83
C LEU A 235 -16.46 5.60 23.11
N GLY A 236 -16.24 6.17 24.29
CA GLY A 236 -16.17 5.40 25.55
C GLY A 236 -14.95 4.47 25.65
N ILE A 237 -13.86 4.82 24.97
CA ILE A 237 -12.59 4.08 25.00
C ILE A 237 -11.72 4.63 26.12
N CYS A 238 -11.32 3.79 27.08
CA CYS A 238 -10.45 4.21 28.17
C CYS A 238 -8.99 4.31 27.69
N THR A 239 -8.38 5.49 27.82
CA THR A 239 -6.97 5.72 27.51
C THR A 239 -6.07 5.32 28.69
N GLN A 240 -4.84 4.89 28.38
CA GLN A 240 -3.82 4.69 29.42
C GLN A 240 -3.33 6.07 29.90
N LYS A 241 -3.32 6.31 31.21
CA LYS A 241 -2.70 7.51 31.78
C LYS A 241 -1.22 7.52 31.39
N ASN A 242 -0.75 8.66 30.90
CA ASN A 242 0.59 8.89 30.36
C ASN A 242 1.69 8.15 31.16
N HIS A 243 2.10 6.97 30.72
CA HIS A 243 3.53 6.70 30.69
C HIS A 243 4.06 7.54 29.54
N GLN A 244 4.37 8.81 29.83
CA GLN A 244 5.58 9.35 29.25
C GLN A 244 6.63 8.32 29.64
N GLN A 245 7.02 7.46 28.70
CA GLN A 245 8.36 6.92 28.77
C GLN A 245 9.22 8.18 28.72
N GLU A 246 9.55 8.71 29.90
CA GLU A 246 10.79 9.40 30.09
C GLU A 246 11.80 8.40 29.53
N TYR A 247 12.22 8.63 28.29
CA TYR A 247 13.55 8.24 27.88
C TYR A 247 14.46 9.04 28.80
N HIS A 248 14.61 8.59 30.04
CA HIS A 248 15.64 9.09 30.91
C HIS A 248 16.91 8.93 30.11
N SER A 249 17.51 10.08 29.83
CA SER A 249 18.89 10.27 29.41
C SER A 249 19.82 9.72 30.49
N ASN A 250 19.70 8.43 30.82
CA ASN A 250 20.68 7.73 31.61
C ASN A 250 21.78 7.40 30.63
N ASN A 251 22.78 8.28 30.60
CA ASN A 251 24.11 8.09 30.01
C ASN A 251 24.15 6.91 29.04
N ILE A 252 23.87 7.17 27.76
CA ILE A 252 24.15 6.19 26.70
C ILE A 252 25.66 6.00 26.75
N ASN A 253 26.11 5.01 27.50
CA ASN A 253 27.48 4.55 27.44
C ASN A 253 27.63 4.05 25.99
N PRO A 254 28.51 4.63 25.16
CA PRO A 254 28.68 4.17 23.78
C PRO A 254 29.06 2.69 23.73
N SER A 255 29.62 2.15 24.83
CA SER A 255 29.93 0.73 25.02
C SER A 255 28.72 -0.14 25.39
N SER A 256 27.59 0.46 25.79
CA SER A 256 26.31 -0.23 26.04
C SER A 256 25.32 -0.10 24.89
N LEU A 257 25.74 0.45 23.74
CA LEU A 257 25.09 0.18 22.46
C LEU A 257 25.19 -1.34 22.27
N LYS A 258 24.20 -2.09 22.78
CA LYS A 258 23.96 -3.45 22.34
C LYS A 258 23.79 -3.34 20.84
N ILE A 259 24.85 -3.70 20.10
CA ILE A 259 24.86 -3.83 18.66
C ILE A 259 23.88 -4.96 18.36
N SER A 260 22.60 -4.64 18.29
CA SER A 260 21.56 -5.50 17.75
C SER A 260 20.51 -4.59 17.16
N VAL A 261 20.82 -4.09 15.97
CA VAL A 261 19.84 -3.52 15.03
C VAL A 261 19.35 -4.60 14.07
N ASN A 262 19.70 -5.86 14.36
CA ASN A 262 18.65 -6.86 14.39
C ASN A 262 17.64 -6.37 15.42
N LEU A 263 16.68 -5.60 14.92
CA LEU A 263 15.32 -5.51 15.39
C LEU A 263 15.15 -6.55 16.49
N TYR A 264 15.21 -6.11 17.76
CA TYR A 264 14.92 -6.99 18.87
C TYR A 264 13.46 -7.36 18.64
N ILE A 265 13.23 -8.39 17.82
CA ILE A 265 12.02 -9.17 17.80
C ILE A 265 12.06 -9.69 19.23
N PRO A 266 11.24 -9.16 20.15
CA PRO A 266 11.07 -9.87 21.39
C PRO A 266 10.63 -11.24 20.90
N THR A 267 11.46 -12.26 21.10
CA THR A 267 10.98 -13.63 21.04
C THR A 267 9.93 -13.65 22.12
N GLY A 268 8.68 -13.39 21.71
CA GLY A 268 7.57 -13.19 22.60
C GLY A 268 7.60 -14.36 23.54
N SER A 269 7.66 -14.06 24.85
CA SER A 269 7.48 -15.10 25.84
C SER A 269 6.18 -15.82 25.48
N THR A 270 6.31 -17.07 25.04
CA THR A 270 5.18 -17.95 24.73
C THR A 270 4.35 -18.27 25.98
N ALA A 271 4.75 -17.73 27.14
CA ALA A 271 4.13 -17.97 28.43
C ALA A 271 2.79 -17.25 28.66
N ASN A 272 2.34 -16.33 27.79
CA ASN A 272 0.99 -15.73 27.91
C ASN A 272 0.34 -15.45 26.54
N PRO A 273 -0.20 -16.48 25.85
CA PRO A 273 -0.59 -16.38 24.44
C PRO A 273 -1.84 -15.52 24.15
N LEU A 274 -2.70 -15.23 25.13
CA LEU A 274 -3.97 -14.54 24.89
C LEU A 274 -3.88 -13.01 25.00
N ASN A 275 -3.22 -12.49 26.06
CA ASN A 275 -3.14 -11.05 26.31
C ASN A 275 -1.91 -10.39 25.67
N SER A 276 -0.79 -11.10 25.53
CA SER A 276 0.48 -10.50 25.06
C SER A 276 0.39 -9.92 23.64
N ARG A 277 -0.42 -10.51 22.76
CA ARG A 277 -0.49 -10.11 21.33
C ARG A 277 -1.18 -8.77 21.09
N TYR A 278 -2.06 -8.34 21.99
CA TYR A 278 -2.80 -7.08 21.87
C TYR A 278 -2.20 -5.95 22.71
N ASN A 279 -1.34 -6.28 23.68
CA ASN A 279 -0.66 -5.29 24.52
C ASN A 279 0.15 -4.28 23.69
N PHE A 280 0.89 -4.75 22.68
CA PHE A 280 1.62 -3.88 21.77
C PHE A 280 0.66 -2.89 21.07
N LEU A 281 -0.45 -3.40 20.54
CA LEU A 281 -1.43 -2.58 19.83
C LEU A 281 -2.09 -1.56 20.76
N ALA A 282 -2.51 -1.98 21.96
CA ALA A 282 -3.10 -1.11 22.99
C ALA A 282 -2.12 0.00 23.42
N GLN A 283 -0.85 -0.35 23.65
CA GLN A 283 0.20 0.60 24.02
C GLN A 283 0.44 1.64 22.91
N LYS A 284 0.51 1.21 21.65
CA LYS A 284 0.66 2.12 20.50
C LYS A 284 -0.56 3.01 20.30
N GLN A 285 -1.76 2.48 20.52
CA GLN A 285 -3.03 3.21 20.47
C GLN A 285 -3.24 4.14 21.68
N GLY A 286 -2.49 3.97 22.77
CA GLY A 286 -2.66 4.72 24.00
C GLY A 286 -3.93 4.34 24.77
N THR A 287 -4.42 3.11 24.59
CA THR A 287 -5.69 2.62 25.15
C THR A 287 -5.45 1.51 26.15
N THR A 288 -6.39 1.32 27.09
CA THR A 288 -6.28 0.29 28.14
C THR A 288 -6.24 -1.10 27.53
N TYR A 289 -7.11 -1.33 26.55
CA TYR A 289 -7.16 -2.53 25.72
C TYR A 289 -7.10 -2.15 24.25
N ALA A 290 -6.73 -3.08 23.38
CA ALA A 290 -6.61 -2.77 21.96
C ALA A 290 -7.98 -2.46 21.33
N VAL A 291 -7.97 -1.57 20.34
CA VAL A 291 -9.09 -1.29 19.43
C VAL A 291 -8.89 -2.12 18.17
N THR A 292 -9.76 -3.10 17.94
CA THR A 292 -9.61 -4.12 16.88
C THR A 292 -10.92 -4.31 16.11
N PRO A 293 -10.93 -4.81 14.87
CA PRO A 293 -12.18 -5.24 14.23
C PRO A 293 -12.90 -6.35 15.02
N VAL A 294 -14.19 -6.59 14.73
CA VAL A 294 -14.93 -7.73 15.29
C VAL A 294 -14.29 -9.02 14.78
N HIS A 295 -13.75 -9.83 15.68
CA HIS A 295 -12.98 -11.03 15.29
C HIS A 295 -13.09 -12.20 16.27
N THR A 296 -13.44 -11.97 17.54
CA THR A 296 -13.65 -13.09 18.48
C THR A 296 -15.07 -13.62 18.40
N LYS A 297 -15.28 -14.88 18.83
CA LYS A 297 -16.60 -15.50 18.86
C LYS A 297 -17.59 -14.71 19.75
N GLN A 298 -17.12 -14.23 20.89
CA GLN A 298 -17.89 -13.43 21.84
C GLN A 298 -18.28 -12.08 21.24
N GLU A 299 -17.37 -11.44 20.51
CA GLU A 299 -17.67 -10.20 19.79
C GLU A 299 -18.71 -10.42 18.69
N TYR A 300 -18.63 -11.52 17.93
CA TYR A 300 -19.67 -11.84 16.94
C TYR A 300 -21.03 -12.08 17.58
N GLN A 301 -21.07 -12.77 18.72
CA GLN A 301 -22.32 -13.00 19.47
C GLN A 301 -22.91 -11.68 19.98
N LYS A 302 -22.08 -10.84 20.62
CA LYS A 302 -22.46 -9.50 21.07
C LYS A 302 -22.95 -8.63 19.91
N PHE A 303 -22.22 -8.61 18.80
CA PHE A 303 -22.58 -7.85 17.59
C PHE A 303 -23.94 -8.30 17.03
N ASN A 304 -24.13 -9.60 16.83
CA ASN A 304 -25.38 -10.12 16.27
C ASN A 304 -26.58 -9.81 17.19
N LYS A 305 -26.39 -9.89 18.51
CA LYS A 305 -27.41 -9.52 19.48
C LYS A 305 -27.82 -8.06 19.34
N ILE A 306 -26.84 -7.15 19.42
CA ILE A 306 -27.07 -5.70 19.31
C ILE A 306 -27.73 -5.34 17.97
N ILE A 307 -27.23 -5.85 16.85
CA ILE A 307 -27.82 -5.51 15.54
C ILE A 307 -29.25 -6.05 15.41
N THR A 308 -29.54 -7.25 15.92
CA THR A 308 -30.90 -7.81 15.86
C THR A 308 -31.88 -7.05 16.74
N GLU A 309 -31.43 -6.52 17.88
CA GLU A 309 -32.25 -5.75 18.83
C GLU A 309 -32.43 -4.30 18.38
N THR A 310 -31.37 -3.65 17.89
CA THR A 310 -31.33 -2.20 17.64
C THR A 310 -31.66 -1.81 16.19
N MET A 311 -31.41 -2.66 15.20
CA MET A 311 -31.37 -2.24 13.77
C MET A 311 -32.47 -2.85 12.89
N LYS A 312 -33.63 -3.21 13.46
CA LYS A 312 -34.74 -3.81 12.68
C LYS A 312 -35.33 -2.92 11.58
N ASN A 313 -35.21 -1.58 11.67
CA ASN A 313 -35.87 -0.66 10.73
C ASN A 313 -34.98 0.52 10.27
N GLY A 314 -34.67 0.56 8.96
CA GLY A 314 -34.26 1.77 8.24
C GLY A 314 -32.75 2.01 8.01
N PRO A 315 -32.38 3.00 7.18
CA PRO A 315 -31.00 3.32 6.86
C PRO A 315 -30.24 3.78 8.11
N ILE A 316 -29.02 3.27 8.28
CA ILE A 316 -28.21 3.49 9.47
C ILE A 316 -27.20 4.60 9.19
N SER A 317 -27.37 5.74 9.88
CA SER A 317 -26.40 6.84 9.85
C SER A 317 -25.17 6.53 10.70
N LEU A 318 -24.06 7.23 10.44
CA LEU A 318 -22.83 7.09 11.23
C LEU A 318 -23.04 7.44 12.71
N GLU A 319 -23.91 8.41 13.00
CA GLU A 319 -24.25 8.83 14.38
C GLU A 319 -24.83 7.68 15.20
N LYS A 320 -25.67 6.83 14.61
CA LYS A 320 -26.20 5.63 15.28
C LYS A 320 -25.07 4.66 15.65
N PHE A 321 -24.05 4.54 14.79
CA PHE A 321 -22.88 3.70 15.08
C PHE A 321 -21.96 4.29 16.14
N ILE A 322 -21.88 5.62 16.27
CA ILE A 322 -21.15 6.27 17.37
C ILE A 322 -21.83 5.95 18.70
N ILE A 323 -23.16 6.10 18.77
CA ILE A 323 -23.93 5.77 19.98
C ILE A 323 -23.79 4.29 20.32
N LEU A 324 -23.89 3.41 19.33
CA LEU A 324 -23.73 1.97 19.50
C LEU A 324 -22.31 1.63 19.98
N ALA A 325 -21.27 2.20 19.37
CA ALA A 325 -19.89 1.99 19.79
C ALA A 325 -19.67 2.42 21.24
N LYS A 326 -20.18 3.59 21.64
CA LYS A 326 -20.03 4.09 23.00
C LYS A 326 -20.86 3.29 24.01
N LYS A 327 -22.18 3.34 23.91
CA LYS A 327 -23.10 2.86 24.96
C LYS A 327 -23.28 1.34 24.94
N GLU A 328 -23.53 0.79 23.76
CA GLU A 328 -23.89 -0.63 23.63
C GLU A 328 -22.66 -1.55 23.57
N TRP A 329 -21.53 -1.00 23.11
CA TRP A 329 -20.29 -1.76 22.99
C TRP A 329 -19.28 -1.46 24.09
N ASN A 330 -18.66 -0.28 24.07
CA ASN A 330 -17.47 0.02 24.86
C ASN A 330 -17.79 0.25 26.36
N GLU A 331 -18.90 0.91 26.67
CA GLU A 331 -19.36 1.19 28.05
C GLU A 331 -20.40 0.16 28.55
N SER A 332 -20.60 -0.94 27.83
CA SER A 332 -21.62 -1.95 28.15
C SER A 332 -21.33 -2.62 29.50
N THR A 333 -22.25 -2.48 30.46
CA THR A 333 -22.14 -3.11 31.78
C THR A 333 -22.42 -4.61 31.74
N SER A 334 -23.25 -5.07 30.80
CA SER A 334 -23.62 -6.48 30.66
C SER A 334 -22.51 -7.35 30.06
N THR A 335 -21.70 -6.77 29.17
CA THR A 335 -20.61 -7.45 28.47
C THR A 335 -19.41 -6.50 28.37
N PRO A 336 -18.70 -6.27 29.49
CA PRO A 336 -17.63 -5.28 29.55
C PRO A 336 -16.46 -5.66 28.64
N VAL A 337 -15.74 -4.63 28.17
CA VAL A 337 -14.48 -4.82 27.45
C VAL A 337 -13.43 -5.36 28.42
N ASP A 338 -12.82 -6.49 28.08
CA ASP A 338 -11.88 -7.22 28.94
C ASP A 338 -10.46 -7.33 28.33
N GLY A 339 -10.31 -6.98 27.05
CA GLY A 339 -9.04 -7.09 26.32
C GLY A 339 -8.57 -8.52 26.05
N ALA A 340 -9.43 -9.52 26.26
CA ALA A 340 -9.14 -10.93 26.00
C ALA A 340 -10.18 -11.53 25.04
N THR A 341 -11.46 -11.34 25.34
CA THR A 341 -12.59 -11.84 24.54
C THR A 341 -13.34 -10.70 23.85
N ILE A 342 -13.41 -9.53 24.47
CA ILE A 342 -14.10 -8.35 23.94
C ILE A 342 -13.12 -7.17 23.97
N PHE A 343 -12.93 -6.56 22.81
CA PHE A 343 -12.05 -5.42 22.60
C PHE A 343 -12.85 -4.17 22.26
N TYR A 344 -12.23 -2.99 22.42
CA TYR A 344 -12.83 -1.73 22.01
C TYR A 344 -13.12 -1.70 20.51
N LYS A 345 -14.13 -0.92 20.14
CA LYS A 345 -14.56 -0.71 18.75
C LYS A 345 -14.80 0.76 18.43
N THR A 346 -14.51 1.11 17.18
CA THR A 346 -14.91 2.38 16.57
C THR A 346 -16.25 2.25 15.86
N ALA A 347 -16.90 3.39 15.59
CA ALA A 347 -18.14 3.43 14.83
C ALA A 347 -17.95 2.87 13.41
N GLU A 348 -16.81 3.17 12.78
CA GLU A 348 -16.44 2.73 11.43
C GLU A 348 -16.26 1.22 11.36
N GLN A 349 -15.61 0.63 12.37
CA GLN A 349 -15.44 -0.83 12.45
C GLN A 349 -16.80 -1.55 12.57
N LEU A 350 -17.71 -1.02 13.38
CA LEU A 350 -19.05 -1.59 13.56
C LEU A 350 -19.90 -1.40 12.30
N LYS A 351 -19.79 -0.25 11.64
CA LYS A 351 -20.44 0.02 10.35
C LYS A 351 -19.96 -0.96 9.27
N ALA A 352 -18.65 -1.10 9.11
CA ALA A 352 -18.07 -2.02 8.12
C ALA A 352 -18.49 -3.48 8.39
N GLN A 353 -18.57 -3.88 9.67
CA GLN A 353 -19.06 -5.19 10.05
C GLN A 353 -20.55 -5.37 9.76
N TYR A 354 -21.37 -4.33 9.97
CA TYR A 354 -22.78 -4.33 9.62
C TYR A 354 -23.01 -4.48 8.12
N GLU A 355 -22.25 -3.76 7.29
CA GLU A 355 -22.35 -3.86 5.83
C GLU A 355 -22.04 -5.30 5.36
N ARG A 356 -21.01 -5.94 5.92
CA ARG A 356 -20.70 -7.35 5.66
C ARG A 356 -21.83 -8.28 6.09
N TRP A 357 -22.36 -8.08 7.30
CA TRP A 357 -23.46 -8.88 7.83
C TRP A 357 -24.73 -8.73 6.98
N ASN A 358 -25.09 -7.51 6.59
CA ASN A 358 -26.29 -7.25 5.81
C ASN A 358 -26.16 -7.81 4.38
N ASN A 359 -24.98 -7.68 3.76
CA ASN A 359 -24.72 -8.30 2.46
C ASN A 359 -24.87 -9.82 2.53
N LYS A 360 -24.33 -10.46 3.58
CA LYS A 360 -24.50 -11.90 3.78
C LYS A 360 -25.98 -12.28 3.98
N ARG A 361 -26.71 -11.52 4.80
CA ARG A 361 -28.15 -11.73 5.03
C ARG A 361 -28.98 -11.61 3.75
N LEU A 362 -28.69 -10.60 2.92
CA LEU A 362 -29.35 -10.41 1.63
C LEU A 362 -29.07 -11.59 0.68
N MET A 363 -27.84 -12.09 0.66
CA MET A 363 -27.49 -13.29 -0.11
C MET A 363 -28.21 -14.53 0.41
N ASP A 364 -28.24 -14.74 1.72
CA ASP A 364 -28.92 -15.89 2.34
C ASP A 364 -30.45 -15.84 2.11
N ASN A 365 -31.06 -14.66 2.14
CA ASN A 365 -32.47 -14.46 1.81
C ASN A 365 -32.74 -14.73 0.33
N ALA A 366 -31.89 -14.23 -0.57
CA ALA A 366 -32.01 -14.51 -2.01
C ALA A 366 -31.88 -16.01 -2.32
N ILE A 367 -31.04 -16.74 -1.57
CA ILE A 367 -30.92 -18.20 -1.68
C ILE A 367 -32.20 -18.88 -1.19
N LYS A 368 -32.76 -18.45 -0.04
CA LYS A 368 -33.99 -19.02 0.55
C LYS A 368 -35.26 -18.73 -0.26
N GLU A 369 -35.34 -17.58 -0.92
CA GLU A 369 -36.48 -17.17 -1.76
C GLU A 369 -36.49 -17.86 -3.14
N GLY A 370 -35.63 -18.86 -3.39
CA GLY A 370 -35.67 -19.65 -4.63
C GLY A 370 -35.13 -18.94 -5.87
N LEU A 371 -34.61 -17.71 -5.74
CA LEU A 371 -33.89 -17.00 -6.82
C LEU A 371 -32.64 -17.74 -7.28
N CYS A 372 -32.22 -18.78 -6.56
CA CYS A 372 -31.10 -19.64 -6.92
C CYS A 372 -31.32 -20.41 -8.23
N GLN A 373 -32.56 -20.72 -8.65
CA GLN A 373 -32.79 -21.40 -9.93
C GLN A 373 -32.58 -20.45 -11.12
N VAL A 374 -33.09 -19.22 -11.06
CA VAL A 374 -32.88 -18.19 -12.10
C VAL A 374 -31.43 -17.69 -12.13
N VAL A 375 -30.75 -17.65 -10.98
CA VAL A 375 -29.34 -17.25 -10.87
C VAL A 375 -28.40 -18.40 -11.26
N GLN A 376 -28.71 -19.66 -10.92
CA GLN A 376 -27.98 -20.85 -11.39
C GLN A 376 -28.20 -21.10 -12.87
N GLU A 377 -29.40 -20.94 -13.44
CA GLU A 377 -29.64 -21.03 -14.89
C GLU A 377 -28.92 -19.90 -15.65
N LYS A 378 -28.86 -18.68 -15.08
CA LYS A 378 -28.04 -17.57 -15.61
C LYS A 378 -26.52 -17.76 -15.41
N LEU A 379 -26.09 -18.62 -14.49
CA LEU A 379 -24.68 -18.97 -14.27
C LEU A 379 -24.26 -20.19 -15.09
N GLN A 380 -25.11 -21.21 -15.23
CA GLN A 380 -24.90 -22.40 -16.06
C GLN A 380 -24.93 -22.03 -17.55
N SER A 381 -25.85 -21.18 -18.00
CA SER A 381 -25.80 -20.62 -19.37
C SER A 381 -24.56 -19.75 -19.63
N LYS A 382 -23.85 -19.28 -18.59
CA LYS A 382 -22.53 -18.62 -18.72
C LYS A 382 -21.35 -19.58 -18.64
N ILE A 383 -21.49 -20.71 -17.95
CA ILE A 383 -20.45 -21.73 -17.77
C ILE A 383 -20.40 -22.69 -18.98
N GLU A 384 -21.54 -23.05 -19.57
CA GLU A 384 -21.61 -23.92 -20.75
C GLU A 384 -20.99 -23.29 -22.02
N VAL A 385 -20.86 -21.95 -22.09
CA VAL A 385 -20.16 -21.26 -23.20
C VAL A 385 -18.63 -21.15 -22.96
N SER A 386 -18.09 -21.86 -21.96
CA SER A 386 -16.65 -21.88 -21.65
C SER A 386 -15.97 -23.25 -21.72
N LEU A 387 -16.71 -24.31 -22.05
CA LEU A 387 -16.16 -25.65 -22.27
C LEU A 387 -16.21 -26.03 -23.75
N PHE A 388 -15.48 -25.30 -24.59
CA PHE A 388 -14.88 -25.86 -25.81
C PHE A 388 -13.41 -25.43 -25.86
N SER A 389 -12.61 -26.40 -25.41
CA SER A 389 -11.18 -26.66 -25.59
C SER A 389 -10.41 -25.88 -26.66
N VAL A 390 -9.25 -25.34 -26.24
CA VAL A 390 -8.02 -25.31 -27.05
C VAL A 390 -6.90 -25.95 -26.20
N PRO A 391 -6.00 -26.76 -26.79
CA PRO A 391 -5.20 -27.74 -26.05
C PRO A 391 -4.11 -27.11 -25.19
N ILE A 392 -3.89 -27.71 -24.02
CA ILE A 392 -2.71 -27.52 -23.19
C ILE A 392 -1.51 -28.09 -23.97
N LEU A 393 -0.70 -27.22 -24.56
CA LEU A 393 0.68 -27.57 -24.90
C LEU A 393 1.48 -27.56 -23.58
N HIS A 394 1.74 -28.76 -23.08
CA HIS A 394 2.72 -29.02 -22.04
C HIS A 394 4.09 -28.48 -22.47
N HIS A 395 4.56 -27.43 -21.80
CA HIS A 395 5.99 -27.26 -21.55
C HIS A 395 6.23 -27.30 -20.05
N HIS A 396 6.47 -28.52 -19.56
CA HIS A 396 7.34 -28.75 -18.42
C HIS A 396 8.76 -28.23 -18.73
N HIS A 397 9.47 -27.84 -17.67
CA HIS A 397 10.75 -27.11 -17.61
C HIS A 397 10.55 -25.58 -17.70
N LEU A 398 10.64 -24.81 -16.61
CA LEU A 398 11.79 -24.70 -15.71
C LEU A 398 11.35 -24.20 -14.31
N LEU A 399 11.28 -25.13 -13.35
CA LEU A 399 11.59 -24.83 -11.95
C LEU A 399 13.04 -25.26 -11.74
N ASN A 400 13.92 -24.32 -11.40
CA ASN A 400 15.02 -24.63 -10.49
C ASN A 400 15.39 -23.41 -9.63
N PRO A 401 15.14 -23.43 -8.31
CA PRO A 401 15.43 -22.36 -7.37
C PRO A 401 16.86 -22.46 -6.79
N GLN A 402 17.88 -22.63 -7.62
CA GLN A 402 19.28 -22.55 -7.21
C GLN A 402 20.11 -21.79 -8.26
N LEU A 403 21.07 -20.98 -7.78
CA LEU A 403 22.03 -20.13 -8.50
C LEU A 403 21.68 -18.64 -8.64
N TYR A 404 21.64 -17.94 -7.51
CA TYR A 404 22.18 -16.56 -7.46
C TYR A 404 23.63 -16.63 -6.95
N HIS A 405 24.55 -17.14 -7.79
CA HIS A 405 25.98 -16.94 -7.57
C HIS A 405 26.41 -15.61 -8.19
N TYR A 406 26.73 -14.66 -7.31
CA TYR A 406 27.57 -13.51 -7.63
C TYR A 406 28.93 -14.00 -8.15
N ARG A 407 29.23 -13.80 -9.43
CA ARG A 407 30.63 -13.84 -9.91
C ARG A 407 31.29 -12.51 -9.57
N HIS A 408 32.10 -12.53 -8.52
CA HIS A 408 33.38 -11.83 -8.54
C HIS A 408 34.25 -12.46 -9.64
N GLN A 409 34.80 -11.65 -10.53
CA GLN A 409 36.11 -11.95 -11.11
C GLN A 409 36.97 -10.70 -10.95
N GLN A 410 38.02 -10.86 -10.15
CA GLN A 410 39.20 -10.01 -10.16
C GLN A 410 40.13 -10.50 -11.29
N LYS A 411 40.88 -9.53 -11.82
CA LYS A 411 41.89 -9.56 -12.88
C LYS A 411 41.35 -9.45 -14.30
#